data_AF-A0A9P5MR44-F1
#
_entry.id   AF-A0A9P5MR44-F1
#
_cell.length_a   1.000
_cell.length_b   1.000
_cell.length_c   1.000
_cell.angle_alpha   90.00
_cell.angle_beta   90.00
_cell.angle_gamma   90.00
#
_symmetry.space_group_name_H-M   'P 1'
#
loop_
_entity.id
_entity.type
_entity.pdbx_description
1 polymer ?
#
loop_
_entity_poly.entity_id
_entity_poly.type
_entity_poly.pdbx_seq_one_letter_code
_entity_poly.pdbx_strand_id
1 'polypeptide(L)'
;MRTDAIPPGPISLPTDATFVSDADEEIFLLYTRLAALKPPDSSDTGNFHGLGTENSKEDALLVRIELKPPPTAYDPTPKSEKLNRNTGRRNRGKKREGSRSRSDYRKELEPVVLEYRLFQDITALRSRSGDTGSVLWKTSIEFLSLVLRQLHFPEPTRPGLFDYAKLRHTHVLELGAGTGLLALALSPLVRKYTTTDIPALLPLLRKNVLSAPPTTTGTTVTVAALDWTLPTLRQIDISADPPDVLLVVDCIYHPTLVRPLLATMTALAAPQHTVALVVAELRAEDVLRDFLEGWIELGWRVWSIAEGLLGPRWGMWVAWFEG
;
A
#
# COMPACT_ATOMS: atom_id res chain seq x y z
N MET A 1 27.48 17.19 2.45
CA MET A 1 27.12 15.83 1.97
C MET A 1 25.66 15.63 2.35
N ARG A 2 24.75 15.72 1.38
CA ARG A 2 23.34 15.34 1.56
C ARG A 2 23.29 13.81 1.63
N THR A 3 22.62 13.26 2.64
CA THR A 3 22.64 11.80 2.89
C THR A 3 21.46 11.15 2.20
N ASP A 4 21.69 10.11 1.41
CA ASP A 4 20.67 9.28 0.75
C ASP A 4 19.83 8.42 1.72
N ALA A 5 19.97 8.68 3.02
CA ALA A 5 19.24 8.00 4.06
C ALA A 5 17.82 8.55 4.15
N ILE A 6 16.84 7.64 4.06
CA ILE A 6 15.45 7.93 4.38
C ILE A 6 15.33 8.52 5.81
N PRO A 7 14.47 9.53 6.03
CA PRO A 7 14.18 10.04 7.36
C PRO A 7 13.82 8.92 8.35
N PRO A 8 14.18 9.06 9.64
CA PRO A 8 13.76 8.10 10.66
C PRO A 8 12.23 7.99 10.67
N GLY A 9 11.71 6.79 10.40
CA GLY A 9 10.27 6.60 10.29
C GLY A 9 9.87 5.13 10.16
N PRO A 10 8.57 4.88 9.92
CA PRO A 10 8.05 3.53 9.79
C PRO A 10 8.30 2.93 8.41
N ILE A 11 8.60 3.72 7.38
CA ILE A 11 8.83 3.22 6.02
C ILE A 11 10.26 2.68 5.93
N SER A 12 10.39 1.45 5.44
CA SER A 12 11.69 0.85 5.10
C SER A 12 11.86 0.88 3.60
N LEU A 13 12.95 1.48 3.12
CA LEU A 13 13.28 1.49 1.71
C LEU A 13 13.76 0.10 1.28
N PRO A 14 13.10 -0.57 0.32
CA PRO A 14 13.54 -1.87 -0.19
C PRO A 14 14.97 -1.79 -0.77
N THR A 15 15.70 -2.91 -0.73
CA THR A 15 17.07 -2.98 -1.27
C THR A 15 17.13 -2.79 -2.79
N ASP A 16 16.02 -3.05 -3.47
CA ASP A 16 15.80 -2.88 -4.90
C ASP A 16 15.21 -1.50 -5.25
N ALA A 17 15.10 -0.58 -4.29
CA ALA A 17 14.65 0.78 -4.56
C ALA A 17 15.64 1.54 -5.46
N THR A 18 15.12 2.26 -6.44
CA THR A 18 15.93 3.05 -7.38
C THR A 18 15.63 4.53 -7.22
N PHE A 19 16.68 5.36 -7.20
CA PHE A 19 16.51 6.81 -7.19
C PHE A 19 15.96 7.28 -8.54
N VAL A 20 14.92 8.11 -8.52
CA VAL A 20 14.29 8.68 -9.71
C VAL A 20 14.84 10.09 -9.92
N SER A 21 15.80 10.22 -10.82
CA SER A 21 16.37 11.52 -11.22
C SER A 21 15.73 12.10 -12.48
N ASP A 22 15.05 11.28 -13.27
CA ASP A 22 14.44 11.63 -14.55
C ASP A 22 13.05 11.00 -14.63
N ALA A 23 12.03 11.84 -14.77
CA ALA A 23 10.64 11.41 -14.83
C ALA A 23 10.33 10.66 -16.14
N ASP A 24 10.94 11.06 -17.26
CA ASP A 24 10.74 10.40 -18.56
C ASP A 24 11.28 8.98 -18.54
N GLU A 25 12.47 8.79 -17.96
CA GLU A 25 13.10 7.47 -17.82
C GLU A 25 12.24 6.54 -16.95
N GLU A 26 11.79 7.01 -15.79
CA GLU A 26 10.97 6.20 -14.87
C GLU A 26 9.63 5.80 -15.51
N ILE A 27 8.94 6.76 -16.14
CA ILE A 27 7.67 6.48 -16.82
C ILE A 27 7.88 5.51 -17.99
N PHE A 28 8.92 5.70 -18.80
CA PHE A 28 9.25 4.80 -19.88
C PHE A 28 9.50 3.36 -19.38
N LEU A 29 10.25 3.18 -18.29
CA LEU A 29 10.52 1.87 -17.71
C LEU A 29 9.25 1.20 -17.18
N LEU A 30 8.41 1.94 -16.45
CA LEU A 30 7.15 1.42 -15.91
C LEU A 30 6.18 0.98 -17.02
N TYR A 31 6.00 1.81 -18.05
CA TYR A 31 5.11 1.48 -19.17
C TYR A 31 5.67 0.40 -20.09
N THR A 32 7.00 0.28 -20.22
CA THR A 32 7.65 -0.83 -20.92
C THR A 32 7.37 -2.16 -20.21
N ARG A 33 7.50 -2.21 -18.88
CA ARG A 33 7.17 -3.41 -18.07
C ARG A 33 5.69 -3.75 -18.17
N LEU A 34 4.80 -2.74 -18.13
CA LEU A 34 3.36 -2.92 -18.30
C LEU A 34 3.02 -3.53 -19.67
N ALA A 35 3.66 -3.05 -20.74
CA ALA A 35 3.44 -3.55 -22.09
C ALA A 35 3.90 -5.01 -22.29
N ALA A 36 4.91 -5.46 -21.54
CA ALA A 36 5.42 -6.83 -21.58
C ALA A 36 4.44 -7.89 -21.05
N LEU A 37 3.31 -7.49 -20.43
CA LEU A 37 2.30 -8.40 -19.88
C LEU A 37 1.32 -8.99 -20.92
N LYS A 38 1.44 -8.68 -22.22
CA LYS A 38 0.56 -9.27 -23.24
C LYS A 38 0.89 -10.77 -23.48
N PRO A 39 -0.10 -11.68 -23.50
CA PRO A 39 0.12 -13.05 -23.99
C PRO A 39 0.18 -13.12 -25.52
N PRO A 40 0.87 -14.13 -26.10
CA PRO A 40 0.66 -14.54 -27.49
C PRO A 40 -0.71 -15.22 -27.62
N ASP A 41 -1.50 -14.82 -28.61
CA ASP A 41 -2.74 -15.45 -29.08
C ASP A 41 -3.71 -15.96 -27.99
N SER A 42 -4.55 -15.06 -27.48
CA SER A 42 -5.87 -15.45 -27.00
C SER A 42 -6.89 -14.46 -27.51
N SER A 43 -7.88 -14.99 -28.21
CA SER A 43 -9.12 -14.35 -28.66
C SER A 43 -9.98 -13.91 -27.47
N ASP A 44 -9.44 -13.01 -26.65
CA ASP A 44 -10.21 -12.29 -25.65
C ASP A 44 -10.63 -10.98 -26.29
N THR A 45 -11.86 -10.98 -26.79
CA THR A 45 -12.51 -9.79 -27.34
C THR A 45 -12.64 -8.76 -26.23
N GLY A 46 -11.61 -7.92 -26.06
CA GLY A 46 -11.74 -6.53 -25.65
C GLY A 46 -12.67 -6.22 -24.50
N ASN A 47 -12.79 -7.09 -23.49
CA ASN A 47 -13.38 -6.71 -22.21
C ASN A 47 -12.32 -5.89 -21.44
N PHE A 48 -12.10 -4.67 -21.93
CA PHE A 48 -11.62 -3.56 -21.12
C PHE A 48 -12.57 -3.47 -19.93
N HIS A 49 -12.13 -4.01 -18.79
CA HIS A 49 -12.81 -3.82 -17.52
C HIS A 49 -12.90 -2.31 -17.26
N GLY A 50 -14.11 -1.76 -17.45
CA GLY A 50 -14.39 -0.35 -17.21
C GLY A 50 -14.00 0.10 -15.80
N LEU A 51 -13.75 1.41 -15.64
CA LEU A 51 -13.43 2.13 -14.39
C LEU A 51 -13.40 1.22 -13.16
N GLY A 52 -12.20 0.79 -12.75
CA GLY A 52 -11.89 -0.29 -11.81
C GLY A 52 -12.58 -0.23 -10.44
N THR A 53 -13.89 -0.41 -10.45
CA THR A 53 -14.81 -0.44 -9.31
C THR A 53 -15.17 -1.89 -9.04
N GLU A 54 -14.98 -2.36 -7.80
CA GLU A 54 -15.14 -3.79 -7.47
C GLU A 54 -16.59 -4.27 -7.40
N ASN A 55 -17.57 -3.37 -7.31
CA ASN A 55 -18.99 -3.69 -7.52
C ASN A 55 -19.78 -2.42 -7.81
N SER A 56 -20.30 -2.26 -9.03
CA SER A 56 -20.99 -1.04 -9.51
C SER A 56 -22.51 -1.08 -9.34
N LYS A 57 -23.03 -1.95 -8.47
CA LYS A 57 -24.47 -2.19 -8.30
C LYS A 57 -25.02 -1.97 -6.88
N GLU A 58 -24.16 -1.84 -5.88
CA GLU A 58 -24.57 -1.75 -4.47
C GLU A 58 -23.90 -0.57 -3.75
N ASP A 59 -24.68 0.18 -2.97
CA ASP A 59 -24.20 1.31 -2.15
C ASP A 59 -23.46 0.86 -0.88
N ALA A 60 -23.58 -0.42 -0.52
CA ALA A 60 -22.84 -1.05 0.57
C ALA A 60 -21.93 -2.14 -0.02
N LEU A 61 -20.64 -2.05 0.26
CA LEU A 61 -19.62 -2.99 -0.16
C LEU A 61 -19.12 -3.80 1.03
N LEU A 62 -18.94 -5.10 0.82
CA LEU A 62 -18.12 -5.96 1.69
C LEU A 62 -16.82 -6.26 0.96
N VAL A 63 -15.77 -5.52 1.32
CA VAL A 63 -14.42 -5.73 0.76
C VAL A 63 -13.78 -6.87 1.52
N ARG A 64 -13.56 -7.99 0.83
CA ARG A 64 -12.97 -9.20 1.39
C ARG A 64 -11.53 -9.37 0.89
N ILE A 65 -10.58 -9.31 1.80
CA ILE A 65 -9.15 -9.51 1.52
C ILE A 65 -8.75 -10.88 2.06
N GLU A 66 -8.41 -11.79 1.14
CA GLU A 66 -7.88 -13.12 1.47
C GLU A 66 -6.36 -13.12 1.34
N LEU A 67 -5.68 -13.29 2.47
CA LEU A 67 -4.23 -13.35 2.55
C LEU A 67 -3.80 -14.81 2.61
N LYS A 68 -3.03 -15.24 1.62
CA LYS A 68 -2.42 -16.57 1.59
C LYS A 68 -1.01 -16.51 2.20
N PRO A 69 -0.62 -17.52 2.99
CA PRO A 69 0.76 -17.64 3.44
C PRO A 69 1.69 -17.74 2.21
N PRO A 70 2.91 -17.20 2.28
CA PRO A 70 3.89 -17.41 1.23
C PRO A 70 4.14 -18.93 1.04
N PRO A 71 4.34 -19.40 -0.20
CA PRO A 71 4.69 -20.79 -0.44
C PRO A 71 5.89 -21.15 0.43
N THR A 72 5.75 -22.19 1.26
CA THR A 72 6.87 -22.64 2.09
C THR A 72 8.01 -23.06 1.17
N ALA A 73 9.08 -22.26 1.10
CA ALA A 73 10.29 -22.62 0.41
C ALA A 73 11.01 -23.74 1.21
N TYR A 74 10.55 -24.97 1.07
CA TYR A 74 11.34 -26.16 1.38
C TYR A 74 10.80 -27.36 0.61
N ASP A 75 11.52 -27.70 -0.45
CA ASP A 75 11.42 -28.96 -1.19
C ASP A 75 12.08 -30.06 -0.33
N PRO A 76 11.33 -31.03 0.23
CA PRO A 76 11.97 -32.23 0.75
C PRO A 76 12.38 -33.05 -0.47
N THR A 77 13.68 -32.99 -0.77
CA THR A 77 14.41 -33.90 -1.66
C THR A 77 13.68 -35.23 -1.90
N PRO A 78 13.55 -35.70 -3.16
CA PRO A 78 12.87 -36.95 -3.44
C PRO A 78 13.54 -38.06 -2.63
N LYS A 79 12.70 -38.79 -1.88
CA LYS A 79 13.08 -39.93 -1.04
C LYS A 79 14.04 -40.81 -1.83
N SER A 80 15.31 -40.87 -1.38
CA SER A 80 16.23 -41.87 -1.89
C SER A 80 15.61 -43.25 -1.68
N GLU A 81 15.47 -43.98 -2.79
CA GLU A 81 15.02 -45.36 -2.80
C GLU A 81 15.83 -46.16 -1.77
N LYS A 82 15.14 -46.74 -0.79
CA LYS A 82 15.76 -47.68 0.13
C LYS A 82 16.12 -48.94 -0.66
N LEU A 83 17.37 -48.99 -1.12
CA LEU A 83 17.99 -50.21 -1.60
C LEU A 83 18.01 -51.22 -0.45
N ASN A 84 17.22 -52.27 -0.62
CA ASN A 84 17.06 -53.37 0.32
C ASN A 84 18.39 -54.15 0.42
N ARG A 85 19.15 -53.97 1.50
CA ARG A 85 20.26 -54.85 1.86
C ARG A 85 20.00 -55.49 3.22
N ASN A 86 19.51 -56.72 3.16
CA ASN A 86 19.53 -57.69 4.25
C ASN A 86 20.98 -58.00 4.62
N THR A 87 21.40 -57.66 5.84
CA THR A 87 22.34 -58.49 6.62
C THR A 87 22.04 -58.31 8.10
N GLY A 88 21.68 -59.42 8.75
CA GLY A 88 21.37 -59.45 10.17
C GLY A 88 22.62 -59.43 11.04
N ARG A 89 22.53 -58.74 12.19
CA ARG A 89 23.12 -59.22 13.46
C ARG A 89 22.56 -58.45 14.65
N ARG A 90 22.05 -59.21 15.62
CA ARG A 90 21.62 -58.79 16.95
C ARG A 90 22.79 -58.16 17.72
N ASN A 91 22.53 -57.09 18.49
CA ASN A 91 22.97 -57.02 19.89
C ASN A 91 22.24 -55.96 20.73
N ARG A 92 22.12 -56.31 22.01
CA ARG A 92 21.39 -55.66 23.11
C ARG A 92 22.02 -54.33 23.57
N GLY A 93 21.14 -53.42 24.02
CA GLY A 93 21.33 -52.66 25.26
C GLY A 93 21.89 -51.23 25.15
N LYS A 94 20.99 -50.24 25.28
CA LYS A 94 21.11 -49.08 26.21
C LYS A 94 19.90 -48.16 26.03
N LYS A 95 19.08 -48.01 27.08
CA LYS A 95 18.12 -46.91 27.22
C LYS A 95 18.91 -45.60 27.23
N ARG A 96 18.73 -44.78 26.20
CA ARG A 96 19.08 -43.36 26.22
C ARG A 96 17.78 -42.57 26.40
N GLU A 97 17.84 -41.59 27.29
CA GLU A 97 16.78 -40.65 27.61
C GLU A 97 16.22 -39.98 26.36
N GLY A 98 14.92 -39.68 26.40
CA GLY A 98 14.14 -39.19 25.29
C GLY A 98 14.73 -37.91 24.70
N SER A 99 15.36 -38.04 23.53
CA SER A 99 15.43 -36.94 22.58
C SER A 99 13.99 -36.61 22.20
N ARG A 100 13.46 -35.49 22.71
CA ARG A 100 12.22 -34.90 22.18
C ARG A 100 12.37 -34.86 20.66
N SER A 101 11.48 -35.58 19.98
CA SER A 101 11.39 -35.56 18.53
C SER A 101 11.27 -34.12 18.10
N ARG A 102 12.13 -33.71 17.16
CA ARG A 102 12.15 -32.36 16.56
C ARG A 102 10.93 -32.13 15.63
N SER A 103 9.84 -32.86 15.85
CA SER A 103 8.65 -32.94 14.99
C SER A 103 7.47 -32.08 15.46
N ASP A 104 7.58 -31.38 16.59
CA ASP A 104 6.38 -30.85 17.26
C ASP A 104 5.93 -29.43 16.90
N TYR A 105 6.57 -28.68 16.00
CA TYR A 105 6.05 -27.35 15.61
C TYR A 105 6.39 -26.97 14.17
N ARG A 106 5.61 -27.46 13.20
CA ARG A 106 5.34 -26.72 11.96
C ARG A 106 3.84 -26.77 11.73
N LYS A 107 3.12 -25.89 12.42
CA LYS A 107 1.75 -25.55 12.03
C LYS A 107 1.87 -24.86 10.68
N GLU A 108 1.31 -25.44 9.63
CA GLU A 108 1.08 -24.71 8.39
C GLU A 108 0.29 -23.44 8.75
N LEU A 109 0.76 -22.29 8.26
CA LEU A 109 0.09 -21.03 8.52
C LEU A 109 -1.22 -21.03 7.74
N GLU A 110 -2.34 -20.85 8.43
CA GLU A 110 -3.66 -20.82 7.78
C GLU A 110 -3.85 -19.48 7.04
N PRO A 111 -4.61 -19.47 5.92
CA PRO A 111 -5.02 -18.23 5.27
C PRO A 111 -5.78 -17.31 6.25
N VAL A 112 -5.57 -16.01 6.10
CA VAL A 112 -6.28 -14.98 6.89
C VAL A 112 -7.28 -14.29 5.97
N VAL A 113 -8.53 -14.18 6.42
CA VAL A 113 -9.58 -13.45 5.71
C VAL A 113 -9.98 -12.23 6.55
N LEU A 114 -9.93 -11.05 5.93
CA LEU A 114 -10.31 -9.79 6.53
C LEU A 114 -11.45 -9.18 5.72
N GLU A 115 -12.46 -8.67 6.42
CA GLU A 115 -13.67 -8.13 5.78
C GLU A 115 -13.93 -6.71 6.28
N TYR A 116 -14.06 -5.78 5.34
CA TYR A 116 -14.32 -4.37 5.60
C TYR A 116 -15.65 -3.98 4.97
N ARG A 117 -16.56 -3.46 5.79
CA ARG A 117 -17.83 -2.93 5.31
C ARG A 117 -17.66 -1.44 4.99
N LEU A 118 -17.92 -1.08 3.75
CA LEU A 118 -17.86 0.29 3.26
C LEU A 118 -19.17 0.68 2.60
N PHE A 119 -19.41 1.97 2.52
CA PHE A 119 -20.43 2.56 1.69
C PHE A 119 -19.77 3.32 0.53
N GLN A 120 -20.45 3.40 -0.59
CA GLN A 120 -20.07 4.18 -1.76
C GLN A 120 -21.30 4.85 -2.38
N ASP A 121 -21.10 5.83 -3.25
CA ASP A 121 -22.17 6.48 -4.01
C ASP A 121 -21.89 6.33 -5.51
N ILE A 122 -22.46 5.27 -6.09
CA ILE A 122 -22.29 4.97 -7.53
C ILE A 122 -23.06 5.99 -8.40
N THR A 123 -24.15 6.55 -7.86
CA THR A 123 -24.96 7.53 -8.59
C THR A 123 -24.18 8.83 -8.75
N ALA A 124 -23.46 9.26 -7.73
CA ALA A 124 -22.56 10.40 -7.77
C ALA A 124 -21.51 10.28 -8.88
N LEU A 125 -20.82 9.14 -8.99
CA LEU A 125 -19.83 8.88 -10.05
C LEU A 125 -20.40 9.10 -11.47
N ARG A 126 -21.68 8.78 -11.68
CA ARG A 126 -22.34 8.91 -13.00
C ARG A 126 -22.96 10.27 -13.25
N SER A 127 -23.34 10.97 -12.18
CA SER A 127 -24.17 12.19 -12.24
C SER A 127 -23.38 13.48 -12.01
N ARG A 128 -22.23 13.42 -11.32
CA ARG A 128 -21.39 14.58 -10.99
C ARG A 128 -20.11 14.54 -11.82
N SER A 129 -19.95 15.51 -12.71
CA SER A 129 -18.72 15.67 -13.50
C SER A 129 -17.52 15.83 -12.58
N GLY A 130 -16.51 14.97 -12.74
CA GLY A 130 -15.28 14.98 -11.94
C GLY A 130 -15.35 14.24 -10.60
N ASP A 131 -16.47 13.62 -10.23
CA ASP A 131 -16.58 12.82 -9.01
C ASP A 131 -15.98 11.42 -9.21
N THR A 132 -14.74 11.25 -8.75
CA THR A 132 -14.05 9.96 -8.75
C THR A 132 -13.94 9.35 -7.36
N GLY A 133 -14.06 10.13 -6.29
CA GLY A 133 -13.83 9.65 -4.92
C GLY A 133 -15.03 8.97 -4.27
N SER A 134 -16.22 9.02 -4.87
CA SER A 134 -17.42 8.39 -4.30
C SER A 134 -17.44 6.86 -4.44
N VAL A 135 -16.48 6.25 -5.13
CA VAL A 135 -16.38 4.80 -5.33
C VAL A 135 -15.03 4.24 -4.89
N LEU A 136 -14.99 2.94 -4.62
CA LEU A 136 -13.76 2.26 -4.24
C LEU A 136 -12.91 1.93 -5.46
N TRP A 137 -11.64 2.34 -5.41
CA TRP A 137 -10.65 2.05 -6.45
C TRP A 137 -9.81 0.82 -6.11
N LYS A 138 -9.50 0.03 -7.14
CA LYS A 138 -8.68 -1.18 -7.03
C LYS A 138 -7.31 -0.94 -6.40
N THR A 139 -6.66 0.19 -6.69
CA THR A 139 -5.34 0.55 -6.13
C THR A 139 -5.33 0.54 -4.60
N SER A 140 -6.39 1.05 -3.95
CA SER A 140 -6.51 1.00 -2.49
C SER A 140 -6.59 -0.43 -1.95
N ILE A 141 -7.28 -1.34 -2.66
CA ILE A 141 -7.42 -2.75 -2.25
C ILE A 141 -6.10 -3.50 -2.40
N GLU A 142 -5.40 -3.30 -3.51
CA GLU A 142 -4.12 -3.96 -3.80
C GLU A 142 -3.02 -3.47 -2.85
N PHE A 143 -2.97 -2.15 -2.61
CA PHE A 143 -2.08 -1.57 -1.60
C PHE A 143 -2.40 -2.09 -0.20
N LEU A 144 -3.68 -2.10 0.21
CA LEU A 144 -4.08 -2.63 1.50
C LEU A 144 -3.73 -4.12 1.64
N SER A 145 -3.94 -4.92 0.59
CA SER A 145 -3.61 -6.34 0.56
C SER A 145 -2.11 -6.57 0.72
N LEU A 146 -1.26 -5.76 0.07
CA LEU A 146 0.19 -5.79 0.27
C LEU A 146 0.56 -5.54 1.74
N VAL A 147 0.05 -4.46 2.33
CA VAL A 147 0.35 -4.09 3.72
C VAL A 147 -0.10 -5.19 4.68
N LEU A 148 -1.35 -5.63 4.59
CA LEU A 148 -1.88 -6.67 5.47
C LEU A 148 -1.14 -8.01 5.29
N ARG A 149 -0.77 -8.37 4.07
CA ARG A 149 0.05 -9.58 3.83
C ARG A 149 1.39 -9.50 4.56
N GLN A 150 2.09 -8.36 4.47
CA GLN A 150 3.37 -8.18 5.15
C GLN A 150 3.25 -8.13 6.67
N LEU A 151 2.11 -7.65 7.19
CA LEU A 151 1.80 -7.66 8.63
C LEU A 151 1.56 -9.09 9.15
N HIS A 152 0.74 -9.87 8.44
CA HIS A 152 0.34 -11.21 8.88
C HIS A 152 1.38 -12.30 8.57
N PHE A 153 2.15 -12.11 7.49
CA PHE A 153 3.15 -13.06 7.03
C PHE A 153 4.49 -12.35 6.77
N PRO A 154 5.17 -11.85 7.82
CA PRO A 154 6.45 -11.17 7.67
C PRO A 154 7.53 -12.13 7.13
N GLU A 155 8.28 -11.68 6.12
CA GLU A 155 9.40 -12.45 5.57
C GLU A 155 10.68 -12.19 6.39
N PRO A 156 11.35 -13.23 6.93
CA PRO A 156 12.54 -13.03 7.77
C PRO A 156 13.72 -12.39 7.04
N THR A 157 13.81 -12.61 5.73
CA THR A 157 14.96 -12.22 4.89
C THR A 157 14.73 -10.95 4.09
N ARG A 158 13.48 -10.49 3.99
CA ARG A 158 13.13 -9.28 3.25
C ARG A 158 12.25 -8.40 4.15
N PRO A 159 12.74 -7.23 4.60
CA PRO A 159 11.91 -6.33 5.37
C PRO A 159 10.70 -5.89 4.54
N GLY A 160 9.54 -5.81 5.18
CA GLY A 160 8.34 -5.27 4.58
C GLY A 160 8.45 -3.76 4.35
N LEU A 161 7.45 -3.19 3.68
CA LEU A 161 7.35 -1.75 3.44
C LEU A 161 7.35 -0.95 4.74
N PHE A 162 6.70 -1.49 5.79
CA PHE A 162 6.59 -0.86 7.09
C PHE A 162 7.32 -1.65 8.18
N ASP A 163 8.04 -0.93 9.03
CA ASP A 163 8.39 -1.35 10.38
C ASP A 163 7.15 -1.15 11.28
N TYR A 164 6.39 -2.22 11.49
CA TYR A 164 5.15 -2.18 12.28
C TYR A 164 5.37 -1.81 13.76
N ALA A 165 6.58 -1.99 14.29
CA ALA A 165 6.91 -1.56 15.64
C ALA A 165 7.05 -0.04 15.74
N LYS A 166 7.49 0.64 14.67
CA LYS A 166 7.49 2.10 14.57
C LYS A 166 6.15 2.65 14.13
N LEU A 167 5.45 1.96 13.22
CA LEU A 167 4.16 2.38 12.65
C LEU A 167 3.11 2.67 13.75
N ARG A 168 3.07 1.89 14.83
CA ARG A 168 2.16 2.13 15.96
C ARG A 168 2.34 3.48 16.66
N HIS A 169 3.45 4.18 16.42
CA HIS A 169 3.76 5.47 17.03
C HIS A 169 3.56 6.65 16.07
N THR A 170 3.19 6.39 14.81
CA THR A 170 3.23 7.40 13.76
C THR A 170 1.89 8.09 13.54
N HIS A 171 1.95 9.32 13.02
CA HIS A 171 0.86 10.04 12.41
C HIS A 171 0.88 9.83 10.89
N VAL A 172 -0.15 9.17 10.37
CA VAL A 172 -0.40 9.04 8.93
C VAL A 172 -1.41 10.10 8.52
N LEU A 173 -1.12 10.86 7.46
CA LEU A 173 -2.07 11.75 6.80
C LEU A 173 -2.34 11.24 5.39
N GLU A 174 -3.59 10.92 5.09
CA GLU A 174 -4.03 10.44 3.78
C GLU A 174 -4.69 11.57 2.98
N LEU A 175 -4.22 11.78 1.75
CA LEU A 175 -4.81 12.70 0.78
C LEU A 175 -5.72 11.94 -0.19
N GLY A 176 -6.92 12.46 -0.44
CA GLY A 176 -7.84 11.91 -1.45
C GLY A 176 -8.37 10.53 -1.06
N ALA A 177 -8.84 10.39 0.17
CA ALA A 177 -9.22 9.10 0.75
C ALA A 177 -10.44 8.45 0.08
N GLY A 178 -11.26 9.22 -0.64
CA GLY A 178 -12.49 8.78 -1.28
C GLY A 178 -13.45 8.12 -0.29
N THR A 179 -13.61 6.80 -0.44
CA THR A 179 -14.43 5.98 0.47
C THR A 179 -13.80 5.77 1.85
N GLY A 180 -12.48 5.95 2.01
CA GLY A 180 -11.79 5.78 3.29
C GLY A 180 -11.45 4.34 3.66
N LEU A 181 -11.33 3.42 2.69
CA LEU A 181 -10.92 2.03 2.95
C LEU A 181 -9.60 1.95 3.73
N LEU A 182 -8.60 2.73 3.33
CA LEU A 182 -7.29 2.70 3.97
C LEU A 182 -7.35 3.26 5.38
N ALA A 183 -8.04 4.39 5.60
CA ALA A 183 -8.30 4.91 6.94
C ALA A 183 -9.01 3.89 7.84
N LEU A 184 -10.04 3.20 7.33
CA LEU A 184 -10.76 2.17 8.07
C LEU A 184 -9.85 1.01 8.48
N ALA A 185 -9.00 0.53 7.57
CA ALA A 185 -8.22 -0.68 7.77
C ALA A 185 -6.85 -0.45 8.45
N LEU A 186 -6.21 0.69 8.18
CA LEU A 186 -4.85 0.99 8.62
C LEU A 186 -4.81 1.84 9.89
N SER A 187 -5.88 2.58 10.22
CA SER A 187 -5.90 3.36 11.47
C SER A 187 -5.58 2.54 12.73
N PRO A 188 -6.03 1.28 12.92
CA PRO A 188 -5.67 0.50 14.11
C PRO A 188 -4.16 0.23 14.24
N LEU A 189 -3.38 0.39 13.18
CA LEU A 189 -1.95 0.11 13.14
C LEU A 189 -1.07 1.31 13.53
N VAL A 190 -1.67 2.49 13.77
CA VAL A 190 -0.94 3.76 13.96
C VAL A 190 -1.39 4.50 15.21
N ARG A 191 -0.59 5.48 15.65
CA ARG A 191 -0.95 6.39 16.77
C ARG A 191 -2.08 7.31 16.35
N LYS A 192 -1.98 7.89 15.16
CA LYS A 192 -2.93 8.87 14.64
C LYS A 192 -3.10 8.70 13.14
N TYR A 193 -4.34 8.77 12.67
CA TYR A 193 -4.68 8.74 11.26
C TYR A 193 -5.55 9.94 10.91
N THR A 194 -5.05 10.83 10.07
CA THR A 194 -5.80 11.97 9.53
C THR A 194 -6.18 11.66 8.09
N THR A 195 -7.45 11.41 7.82
CA THR A 195 -7.95 11.11 6.47
C THR A 195 -8.64 12.33 5.89
N THR A 196 -8.29 12.70 4.66
CA THR A 196 -8.73 13.94 4.04
C THR A 196 -9.31 13.75 2.65
N ASP A 197 -10.30 14.56 2.32
CA ASP A 197 -10.89 14.63 0.98
C ASP A 197 -11.61 15.98 0.81
N ILE A 198 -12.15 16.26 -0.38
CA ILE A 198 -12.95 17.46 -0.64
C ILE A 198 -14.19 17.49 0.27
N PRO A 199 -14.72 18.69 0.62
CA PRO A 199 -15.86 18.83 1.52
C PRO A 199 -17.07 17.96 1.17
N ALA A 200 -17.31 17.76 -0.13
CA ALA A 200 -18.42 16.97 -0.65
C ALA A 200 -18.37 15.48 -0.25
N LEU A 201 -17.17 14.92 -0.03
CA LEU A 201 -16.99 13.50 0.30
C LEU A 201 -16.97 13.22 1.80
N LEU A 202 -16.84 14.26 2.63
CA LEU A 202 -16.79 14.09 4.09
C LEU A 202 -17.98 13.32 4.69
N PRO A 203 -19.24 13.49 4.23
CA PRO A 203 -20.34 12.69 4.76
C PRO A 203 -20.13 11.18 4.54
N LEU A 204 -19.66 10.78 3.35
CA LEU A 204 -19.36 9.38 3.03
C LEU A 204 -18.15 8.88 3.82
N LEU A 205 -17.06 9.64 3.82
CA LEU A 205 -15.83 9.31 4.51
C LEU A 205 -16.05 9.13 6.02
N ARG A 206 -16.79 10.05 6.67
CA ARG A 206 -17.16 9.92 8.08
C ARG A 206 -18.03 8.70 8.34
N LYS A 207 -19.01 8.44 7.48
CA LYS A 207 -19.88 7.26 7.61
C LYS A 207 -19.06 5.96 7.61
N ASN A 208 -18.06 5.85 6.75
CA ASN A 208 -17.22 4.66 6.66
C ASN A 208 -16.23 4.53 7.81
N VAL A 209 -15.53 5.63 8.14
CA VAL A 209 -14.39 5.58 9.07
C VAL A 209 -14.83 5.67 10.53
N LEU A 210 -15.84 6.49 10.85
CA LEU A 210 -16.26 6.75 12.24
C LEU A 210 -17.37 5.82 12.75
N SER A 211 -18.00 5.05 11.86
CA SER A 211 -18.99 4.03 12.27
C SER A 211 -18.33 2.70 12.65
N ALA A 212 -17.02 2.57 12.46
CA ALA A 212 -16.27 1.42 12.92
C ALA A 212 -16.27 1.37 14.46
N PRO A 213 -16.31 0.16 15.07
CA PRO A 213 -16.16 0.06 16.51
C PRO A 213 -14.86 0.73 16.96
N PRO A 214 -14.85 1.45 18.10
CA PRO A 214 -13.63 2.08 18.60
C PRO A 214 -12.52 1.05 18.70
N THR A 215 -11.35 1.38 18.15
CA THR A 215 -10.20 0.49 18.16
C THR A 215 -9.70 0.31 19.59
N THR A 216 -9.28 -0.90 19.94
CA THR A 216 -8.67 -1.19 21.26
C THR A 216 -7.27 -0.57 21.40
N THR A 217 -6.74 0.01 20.33
CA THR A 217 -5.36 0.49 20.18
C THR A 217 -5.16 1.94 20.63
N GLY A 218 -6.23 2.65 21.02
CA GLY A 218 -6.14 4.05 21.42
C GLY A 218 -5.76 5.02 20.29
N THR A 219 -5.89 4.58 19.03
CA THR A 219 -5.64 5.40 17.84
C THR A 219 -6.58 6.60 17.81
N THR A 220 -6.04 7.78 17.48
CA THR A 220 -6.85 8.96 17.15
C THR A 220 -7.12 9.01 15.65
N VAL A 221 -8.39 8.98 15.24
CA VAL A 221 -8.79 9.10 13.83
C VAL A 221 -9.49 10.44 13.60
N THR A 222 -8.94 11.22 12.67
CA THR A 222 -9.46 12.54 12.30
C THR A 222 -9.90 12.55 10.86
N VAL A 223 -11.11 13.07 10.59
CA VAL A 223 -11.63 13.26 9.24
C VAL A 223 -11.73 14.76 8.95
N ALA A 224 -10.98 15.25 7.97
CA ALA A 224 -10.89 16.68 7.66
C ALA A 224 -11.14 17.00 6.17
N ALA A 225 -11.73 18.17 5.89
CA ALA A 225 -11.81 18.69 4.53
C ALA A 225 -10.43 19.15 4.07
N LEU A 226 -10.06 18.79 2.85
CA LEU A 226 -8.89 19.33 2.19
C LEU A 226 -9.11 19.35 0.68
N ASP A 227 -9.35 20.54 0.12
CA ASP A 227 -9.35 20.77 -1.31
C ASP A 227 -7.96 21.24 -1.73
N TRP A 228 -7.28 20.45 -2.57
CA TRP A 228 -5.92 20.74 -3.01
C TRP A 228 -5.83 22.04 -3.81
N THR A 229 -6.94 22.49 -4.41
CA THR A 229 -6.99 23.73 -5.20
C THR A 229 -7.03 25.00 -4.35
N LEU A 230 -7.22 24.85 -3.03
CA LEU A 230 -7.26 25.94 -2.06
C LEU A 230 -5.99 25.95 -1.19
N PRO A 231 -5.64 27.10 -0.56
CA PRO A 231 -4.45 27.18 0.29
C PRO A 231 -4.48 26.18 1.45
N THR A 232 -3.58 25.19 1.44
CA THR A 232 -3.52 24.06 2.39
C THR A 232 -3.50 24.49 3.85
N LEU A 233 -2.60 25.41 4.22
CA LEU A 233 -2.40 25.85 5.61
C LEU A 233 -3.57 26.69 6.17
N ARG A 234 -4.55 27.06 5.33
CA ARG A 234 -5.80 27.70 5.79
C ARG A 234 -6.91 26.68 6.08
N GLN A 235 -6.75 25.44 5.63
CA GLN A 235 -7.75 24.38 5.73
C GLN A 235 -7.40 23.40 6.86
N ILE A 236 -6.12 23.09 7.04
CA ILE A 236 -5.64 22.15 8.06
C ILE A 236 -4.37 22.67 8.72
N ASP A 237 -4.33 22.57 10.05
CA ASP A 237 -3.15 22.87 10.86
C ASP A 237 -2.52 21.57 11.37
N ILE A 238 -1.30 21.30 10.90
CA ILE A 238 -0.48 20.16 11.30
C ILE A 238 0.79 20.60 12.02
N SER A 239 0.97 21.89 12.29
CA SER A 239 2.23 22.44 12.80
C SER A 239 2.65 21.85 14.15
N ALA A 240 1.67 21.50 14.99
CA ALA A 240 1.91 20.88 16.29
C ALA A 240 2.24 19.37 16.21
N ASP A 241 1.88 18.70 15.12
CA ASP A 241 1.97 17.24 14.97
C ASP A 241 2.06 16.88 13.47
N PRO A 242 3.17 17.24 12.79
CA PRO A 242 3.33 16.97 11.37
C PRO A 242 3.27 15.45 11.10
N PRO A 243 2.78 15.03 9.92
CA PRO A 243 2.69 13.61 9.61
C PRO A 243 4.09 13.00 9.46
N ASP A 244 4.29 11.81 10.02
CA ASP A 244 5.45 10.97 9.71
C ASP A 244 5.32 10.41 8.30
N VAL A 245 4.09 10.04 7.90
CA VAL A 245 3.77 9.49 6.58
C VAL A 245 2.67 10.30 5.92
N LEU A 246 2.94 10.80 4.73
CA LEU A 246 1.95 11.35 3.83
C LEU A 246 1.55 10.28 2.80
N LEU A 247 0.34 9.76 2.90
CA LEU A 247 -0.17 8.68 2.06
C LEU A 247 -1.01 9.24 0.91
N VAL A 248 -0.66 8.88 -0.32
CA VAL A 248 -1.35 9.33 -1.55
C VAL A 248 -1.58 8.11 -2.43
N VAL A 249 -2.83 7.67 -2.54
CA VAL A 249 -3.17 6.43 -3.26
C VAL A 249 -4.20 6.73 -4.34
N ASP A 250 -3.82 6.50 -5.60
CA ASP A 250 -4.62 6.69 -6.82
C ASP A 250 -5.15 8.12 -7.05
N CYS A 251 -4.39 9.12 -6.59
CA CYS A 251 -4.74 10.53 -6.70
C CYS A 251 -4.26 11.21 -8.00
N ILE A 252 -3.50 10.50 -8.84
CA ILE A 252 -2.84 11.06 -10.03
C ILE A 252 -3.61 10.64 -11.28
N TYR A 253 -4.66 11.40 -11.61
CA TYR A 253 -5.56 11.05 -12.72
C TYR A 253 -6.00 12.24 -13.58
N HIS A 254 -5.86 13.47 -13.09
CA HIS A 254 -6.31 14.67 -13.79
C HIS A 254 -5.18 15.72 -13.86
N PRO A 255 -4.80 16.21 -15.05
CA PRO A 255 -3.63 17.08 -15.22
C PRO A 255 -3.73 18.39 -14.43
N THR A 256 -4.94 18.96 -14.32
CA THR A 256 -5.14 20.21 -13.56
C THR A 256 -4.97 20.05 -12.06
N LEU A 257 -4.95 18.82 -11.53
CA LEU A 257 -4.78 18.53 -10.10
C LEU A 257 -3.33 18.25 -9.72
N VAL A 258 -2.44 18.03 -10.68
CA VAL A 258 -1.01 17.72 -10.43
C VAL A 258 -0.35 18.83 -9.60
N ARG A 259 -0.39 20.08 -10.07
CA ARG A 259 0.22 21.22 -9.35
C ARG A 259 -0.43 21.46 -7.99
N PRO A 260 -1.78 21.52 -7.86
CA PRO A 260 -2.45 21.60 -6.56
C PRO A 260 -2.07 20.49 -5.56
N LEU A 261 -1.98 19.24 -6.02
CA LEU A 261 -1.59 18.10 -5.18
C LEU A 261 -0.15 18.25 -4.69
N LEU A 262 0.80 18.54 -5.58
CA LEU A 262 2.21 18.73 -5.21
C LEU A 262 2.42 19.90 -4.23
N ALA A 263 1.70 21.01 -4.43
CA ALA A 263 1.72 22.14 -3.51
C ALA A 263 1.18 21.74 -2.13
N THR A 264 0.11 20.96 -2.09
CA THR A 264 -0.47 20.43 -0.84
C THR A 264 0.48 19.49 -0.14
N MET A 265 1.09 18.54 -0.87
CA MET A 265 2.06 17.61 -0.31
C MET A 265 3.25 18.35 0.31
N THR A 266 3.77 19.36 -0.39
CA THR A 266 4.88 20.19 0.09
C THR A 266 4.52 21.00 1.32
N ALA A 267 3.31 21.60 1.36
CA ALA A 267 2.86 22.36 2.51
C ALA A 267 2.63 21.50 3.77
N LEU A 268 2.32 20.20 3.60
CA LEU A 268 2.10 19.27 4.69
C LEU A 268 3.35 18.51 5.14
N ALA A 269 4.46 18.64 4.42
CA ALA A 269 5.68 17.91 4.70
C ALA A 269 6.60 18.71 5.63
N ALA A 270 7.02 18.08 6.73
CA ALA A 270 8.12 18.57 7.55
C ALA A 270 9.47 18.08 6.96
N PRO A 271 10.43 18.97 6.67
CA PRO A 271 11.74 18.58 6.15
C PRO A 271 12.45 17.57 7.06
N GLN A 272 13.11 16.57 6.46
CA GLN A 272 13.84 15.50 7.16
C GLN A 272 12.98 14.69 8.16
N HIS A 273 11.66 14.75 8.04
CA HIS A 273 10.71 14.06 8.91
C HIS A 273 9.63 13.35 8.11
N THR A 274 8.83 14.10 7.34
CA THR A 274 7.71 13.54 6.59
C THR A 274 8.21 12.76 5.38
N VAL A 275 7.78 11.50 5.30
CA VAL A 275 7.98 10.66 4.12
C VAL A 275 6.66 10.51 3.39
N ALA A 276 6.64 10.88 2.11
CA ALA A 276 5.50 10.67 1.25
C ALA A 276 5.56 9.30 0.59
N LEU A 277 4.46 8.55 0.64
CA LEU A 277 4.26 7.28 -0.02
C LEU A 277 3.15 7.43 -1.06
N VAL A 278 3.51 7.33 -2.33
CA VAL A 278 2.61 7.52 -3.47
C VAL A 278 2.42 6.19 -4.17
N VAL A 279 1.17 5.80 -4.42
CA VAL A 279 0.80 4.61 -5.18
C VAL A 279 -0.20 5.01 -6.26
N ALA A 280 0.02 4.61 -7.51
CA ALA A 280 -0.91 4.93 -8.60
C ALA A 280 -1.02 3.77 -9.59
N GLU A 281 -2.20 3.56 -10.15
CA GLU A 281 -2.34 2.67 -11.30
C GLU A 281 -1.83 3.35 -12.57
N LEU A 282 -1.08 2.63 -13.39
CA LEU A 282 -0.50 3.14 -14.63
C LEU A 282 -1.58 3.29 -15.72
N ARG A 283 -2.28 4.42 -15.72
CA ARG A 283 -3.40 4.72 -16.65
C ARG A 283 -3.24 6.01 -17.46
N ALA A 284 -2.51 6.99 -16.94
CA ALA A 284 -2.36 8.30 -17.55
C ALA A 284 -0.88 8.67 -17.60
N GLU A 285 -0.18 8.20 -18.64
CA GLU A 285 1.28 8.30 -18.78
C GLU A 285 1.77 9.74 -18.62
N ASP A 286 1.17 10.68 -19.37
CA ASP A 286 1.57 12.09 -19.34
C ASP A 286 1.28 12.74 -17.99
N VAL A 287 0.17 12.38 -17.32
CA VAL A 287 -0.18 12.96 -16.01
C VAL A 287 0.76 12.46 -14.91
N LEU A 288 1.17 11.19 -14.98
CA LEU A 288 2.18 10.62 -14.08
C LEU A 288 3.56 11.22 -14.32
N ARG A 289 3.93 11.46 -15.59
CA ARG A 289 5.17 12.16 -15.96
C ARG A 289 5.18 13.58 -15.38
N ASP A 290 4.15 14.36 -15.64
CA ASP A 290 3.99 15.73 -15.12
C ASP A 290 4.07 15.76 -13.58
N PHE A 291 3.49 14.76 -12.92
CA PHE A 291 3.57 14.63 -11.47
C PHE A 291 4.98 14.36 -10.98
N LEU A 292 5.68 13.37 -11.54
CA LEU A 292 7.05 13.02 -11.13
C LEU A 292 8.03 14.17 -11.40
N GLU A 293 7.94 14.80 -12.58
CA GLU A 293 8.76 15.95 -12.95
C GLU A 293 8.56 17.09 -11.94
N GLY A 294 7.31 17.51 -11.71
CA GLY A 294 7.01 18.57 -10.74
C GLY A 294 7.41 18.21 -9.31
N TRP A 295 7.34 16.93 -8.92
CA TRP A 295 7.75 16.48 -7.60
C TRP A 295 9.27 16.63 -7.39
N ILE A 296 10.06 16.23 -8.39
CA ILE A 296 11.52 16.36 -8.43
C ILE A 296 11.93 17.84 -8.46
N GLU A 297 11.28 18.66 -9.29
CA GLU A 297 11.56 20.11 -9.40
C GLU A 297 11.33 20.86 -8.09
N LEU A 298 10.35 20.44 -7.29
CA LEU A 298 10.09 20.96 -5.95
C LEU A 298 11.16 20.52 -4.92
N GLY A 299 12.17 19.76 -5.36
CA GLY A 299 13.32 19.35 -4.56
C GLY A 299 13.08 18.08 -3.75
N TRP A 300 11.99 17.35 -3.98
CA TRP A 300 11.76 16.06 -3.36
C TRP A 300 12.74 15.02 -3.91
N ARG A 301 13.22 14.17 -3.02
CA ARG A 301 14.06 13.03 -3.37
C ARG A 301 13.18 11.81 -3.57
N VAL A 302 12.91 11.47 -4.83
CA VAL A 302 11.97 10.41 -5.19
C VAL A 302 12.71 9.09 -5.41
N TRP A 303 12.17 8.01 -4.86
CA TRP A 303 12.65 6.64 -5.05
C TRP A 303 11.51 5.76 -5.55
N SER A 304 11.74 5.04 -6.64
CA SER A 304 10.84 4.00 -7.11
C SER A 304 11.01 2.75 -6.25
N ILE A 305 9.89 2.20 -5.80
CA ILE A 305 9.81 0.95 -5.03
C ILE A 305 8.77 0.00 -5.65
N ALA A 306 8.38 0.25 -6.90
CA ALA A 306 7.38 -0.54 -7.60
C ALA A 306 7.85 -1.99 -7.81
N GLU A 307 9.14 -2.19 -8.05
CA GLU A 307 9.73 -3.52 -8.20
C GLU A 307 9.65 -4.31 -6.89
N GLY A 308 9.06 -5.50 -6.96
CA GLY A 308 9.06 -6.46 -5.85
C GLY A 308 7.98 -6.28 -4.78
N LEU A 309 7.19 -5.21 -4.83
CA LEU A 309 6.08 -4.97 -3.89
C LEU A 309 4.70 -5.17 -4.52
N LEU A 310 4.34 -4.30 -5.47
CA LEU A 310 3.10 -4.39 -6.24
C LEU A 310 3.37 -4.93 -7.65
N GLY A 311 2.32 -5.38 -8.32
CA GLY A 311 2.43 -5.86 -9.69
C GLY A 311 2.78 -4.74 -10.68
N PRO A 312 3.19 -5.09 -11.91
CA PRO A 312 3.60 -4.14 -12.96
C PRO A 312 2.51 -3.20 -13.48
N ARG A 313 1.30 -3.26 -12.92
CA ARG A 313 0.19 -2.32 -13.21
C ARG A 313 0.24 -1.06 -12.36
N TRP A 314 1.08 -1.02 -11.32
CA TRP A 314 1.17 0.08 -10.38
C TRP A 314 2.56 0.69 -10.36
N GLY A 315 2.59 2.02 -10.30
CA GLY A 315 3.75 2.77 -9.84
C GLY A 315 3.67 2.95 -8.33
N MET A 316 4.81 2.90 -7.66
CA MET A 316 4.91 3.06 -6.22
C MET A 316 6.22 3.78 -5.90
N TRP A 317 6.11 4.91 -5.21
CA TRP A 317 7.24 5.79 -4.91
C TRP A 317 7.25 6.22 -3.47
N VAL A 318 8.46 6.37 -2.94
CA VAL A 318 8.72 6.98 -1.64
C VAL A 318 9.53 8.24 -1.87
N ALA A 319 9.16 9.34 -1.24
CA ALA A 319 9.96 10.56 -1.32
C ALA A 319 9.98 11.35 -0.02
N TRP A 320 11.01 12.15 0.14
CA TRP A 320 11.15 13.11 1.24
C TRP A 320 11.89 14.36 0.77
N PHE A 321 11.73 15.44 1.54
CA PHE A 321 12.42 16.71 1.30
C PHE A 321 13.45 16.97 2.41
N GLU A 322 14.64 17.45 2.04
CA GLU A 322 15.76 17.63 2.99
C GLU A 322 15.87 19.04 3.59
N GLY A 323 15.18 20.05 3.05
CA GLY A 323 15.41 21.46 3.42
C GLY A 323 16.35 22.18 2.46
#